data_AF-A0A1V5ZNV1-F1
#
_entry.id   AF-A0A1V5ZNV1-F1
#
_cell.length_a   1.000
_cell.length_b   1.000
_cell.length_c   1.000
_cell.angle_alpha   90.00
_cell.angle_beta   90.00
_cell.angle_gamma   90.00
#
_symmetry.space_group_name_H-M   'P 1'
#
loop_
_entity.id
_entity.type
_entity.pdbx_description
1 polymer ?
#
loop_
_entity_poly.entity_id
_entity_poly.type
_entity_poly.pdbx_seq_one_letter_code
_entity_poly.pdbx_strand_id
1 'polypeptide(L)'
;MIRVKKPNHFDGTFTIRGEVARMTIEKIYPLSFPNFEKVILLDNYKIRRSKLYYIRDKVGKDARFESLVKTETKGIDLLDGLRQVKEDTKVEKNNEQKVVEEKTKNEEDTVKVFVENKEKVEESFNDSVEEVIEEKVEEIVEKKIGDNAQEKVENQEVNDADVESEEL
;
A
#
# COMPACT_ATOMS: atom_id res chain seq x y z
N MET A 1 -6.38 16.69 -33.22
CA MET A 1 -6.61 17.33 -31.90
C MET A 1 -6.40 18.83 -32.02
N ILE A 2 -7.25 19.67 -31.39
CA ILE A 2 -7.11 21.14 -31.51
C ILE A 2 -6.45 21.77 -30.28
N ARG A 3 -6.61 21.14 -29.11
CA ARG A 3 -6.14 21.67 -27.82
C ARG A 3 -5.97 20.54 -26.83
N VAL A 4 -4.94 20.66 -25.99
CA VAL A 4 -4.80 19.96 -24.71
C VAL A 4 -4.79 20.97 -23.57
N LYS A 5 -5.43 20.63 -22.47
CA LYS A 5 -5.43 21.35 -21.20
C LYS A 5 -4.80 20.45 -20.14
N LYS A 6 -3.84 20.99 -19.37
CA LYS A 6 -3.08 20.27 -18.34
C LYS A 6 -2.48 18.95 -18.88
N PRO A 7 -1.54 19.02 -19.83
CA PRO A 7 -0.79 17.83 -20.23
C PRO A 7 -0.07 17.27 -18.99
N ASN A 8 -0.12 15.95 -18.79
CA ASN A 8 0.48 15.23 -17.65
C ASN A 8 -0.29 15.31 -16.32
N HIS A 9 -1.53 15.79 -16.32
CA HIS A 9 -2.37 15.75 -15.13
C HIS A 9 -3.61 14.87 -15.35
N PHE A 10 -4.07 14.19 -14.31
CA PHE A 10 -5.20 13.27 -14.38
C PHE A 10 -6.54 13.96 -14.72
N ASP A 11 -6.66 15.24 -14.35
CA ASP A 11 -7.79 16.13 -14.67
C ASP A 11 -7.61 16.88 -15.99
N GLY A 12 -6.56 16.54 -16.74
CA GLY A 12 -6.31 17.09 -18.05
C GLY A 12 -7.34 16.63 -19.08
N THR A 13 -7.51 17.44 -20.12
CA THR A 13 -8.48 17.18 -21.18
C THR A 13 -7.91 17.52 -22.54
N PHE A 14 -8.44 16.88 -23.56
CA PHE A 14 -8.11 17.19 -24.95
C PHE A 14 -9.39 17.37 -25.77
N THR A 15 -9.30 18.22 -26.78
CA THR A 15 -10.43 18.56 -27.65
C THR A 15 -10.16 18.04 -29.05
N ILE A 16 -11.10 17.23 -29.55
CA ILE A 16 -11.11 16.69 -30.90
C ILE A 16 -12.10 17.52 -31.72
N ARG A 17 -11.71 17.89 -32.94
CA ARG A 17 -12.58 18.43 -33.96
C ARG A 17 -12.62 17.43 -35.10
N GLY A 18 -13.81 17.14 -35.59
CA GLY A 18 -14.02 16.22 -36.70
C GLY A 18 -15.38 16.45 -37.35
N GLU A 19 -15.61 15.76 -38.45
CA GLU A 19 -16.89 15.72 -39.14
C GLU A 19 -17.56 14.38 -38.84
N VAL A 20 -18.80 14.42 -38.40
CA VAL A 20 -19.61 13.23 -38.14
C VAL A 20 -20.97 13.47 -38.79
N ALA A 21 -21.42 12.52 -39.61
CA ALA A 21 -22.71 12.63 -40.31
C ALA A 21 -22.90 13.98 -41.03
N ARG A 22 -21.86 14.48 -41.71
CA ARG A 22 -21.83 15.78 -42.42
C ARG A 22 -21.97 17.02 -41.54
N MET A 23 -21.85 16.87 -40.23
CA MET A 23 -21.86 17.98 -39.28
C MET A 23 -20.48 18.10 -38.64
N THR A 24 -20.01 19.33 -38.47
CA THR A 24 -18.75 19.58 -37.77
C THR A 24 -18.98 19.56 -36.27
N ILE A 25 -18.29 18.67 -35.55
CA ILE A 25 -18.45 18.49 -34.11
C ILE A 25 -17.11 18.71 -33.41
N GLU A 26 -17.18 19.34 -32.23
CA GLU A 26 -16.08 19.38 -31.27
C GLU A 26 -16.46 18.61 -30.02
N LYS A 27 -15.63 17.63 -29.64
CA LYS A 27 -15.79 16.83 -28.42
C LYS A 27 -14.59 17.01 -27.51
N ILE A 28 -14.85 17.03 -26.21
CA ILE A 28 -13.83 17.15 -25.17
C ILE A 28 -13.78 15.81 -24.41
N TYR A 29 -12.59 15.26 -24.28
CA TYR A 29 -12.35 14.02 -23.54
C TYR A 29 -11.33 14.23 -22.41
N PRO A 30 -11.52 13.60 -21.25
CA PRO A 30 -10.48 13.50 -20.22
C PRO A 30 -9.29 12.68 -20.73
N LEU A 31 -8.08 13.01 -20.29
CA LEU A 31 -6.88 12.21 -20.59
C LEU A 31 -6.91 10.83 -19.90
N SER A 32 -7.61 10.72 -18.78
CA SER A 32 -7.76 9.50 -17.96
C SER A 32 -8.97 8.64 -18.35
N PHE A 33 -9.62 8.93 -19.49
CA PHE A 33 -10.83 8.24 -19.88
C PHE A 33 -10.57 6.73 -20.16
N PRO A 34 -11.23 5.80 -19.45
CA PRO A 34 -10.88 4.37 -19.50
C PRO A 34 -11.54 3.62 -20.66
N ASN A 35 -12.61 4.14 -21.26
CA ASN A 35 -13.40 3.39 -22.23
C ASN A 35 -12.83 3.45 -23.67
N PHE A 36 -11.59 3.92 -23.85
CA PHE A 36 -10.95 3.86 -25.15
C PHE A 36 -10.43 2.45 -25.40
N GLU A 37 -10.95 1.79 -26.43
CA GLU A 37 -10.46 0.48 -26.83
C GLU A 37 -9.08 0.58 -27.47
N LYS A 38 -8.89 1.57 -28.35
CA LYS A 38 -7.71 1.77 -29.21
C LYS A 38 -7.38 3.25 -29.37
N VAL A 39 -6.10 3.59 -29.43
CA VAL A 39 -5.63 4.96 -29.71
C VAL A 39 -4.63 4.91 -30.84
N ILE A 40 -5.11 5.05 -32.06
CA ILE A 40 -4.30 4.90 -33.26
C ILE A 40 -3.66 6.23 -33.64
N LEU A 41 -2.34 6.24 -33.86
CA LEU A 41 -1.65 7.37 -34.43
C LEU A 41 -1.85 7.40 -35.96
N LEU A 42 -2.68 8.34 -36.42
CA LEU A 42 -2.92 8.53 -37.86
C LEU A 42 -1.83 9.37 -38.52
N ASP A 43 -1.60 10.58 -37.98
CA ASP A 43 -0.63 11.54 -38.48
C ASP A 43 -0.12 12.42 -37.33
N ASN A 44 1.10 12.93 -37.51
CA ASN A 44 1.70 13.95 -36.66
C ASN A 44 2.09 15.14 -37.55
N TYR A 45 1.75 16.34 -37.11
CA TYR A 45 1.91 17.56 -37.89
C TYR A 45 2.82 18.54 -37.18
N LYS A 46 3.69 19.23 -37.93
CA LYS A 46 4.52 20.30 -37.40
C LYS A 46 3.68 21.56 -37.16
N ILE A 47 3.32 21.81 -35.90
CA ILE A 47 2.54 22.99 -35.49
C ILE A 47 3.35 23.92 -34.59
N ARG A 48 3.21 25.24 -34.81
CA ARG A 48 3.90 26.27 -33.99
C ARG A 48 3.08 26.69 -32.78
N ARG A 49 1.75 26.50 -32.80
CA ARG A 49 0.82 26.92 -31.75
C ARG A 49 0.29 25.71 -30.99
N SER A 50 0.22 25.81 -29.67
CA SER A 50 -0.35 24.76 -28.79
C SER A 50 -1.87 24.63 -28.86
N LYS A 51 -2.56 25.68 -29.34
CA LYS A 51 -4.01 25.71 -29.56
C LYS A 51 -4.29 26.05 -31.01
N LEU A 52 -5.00 25.17 -31.71
CA LEU A 52 -5.27 25.25 -33.15
C LEU A 52 -6.67 25.79 -33.44
N TYR A 53 -7.07 26.86 -32.75
CA TYR A 53 -8.40 27.46 -32.94
C TYR A 53 -8.62 28.03 -34.33
N TYR A 54 -7.55 28.43 -35.00
CA TYR A 54 -7.60 28.93 -36.37
C TYR A 54 -8.08 27.87 -37.37
N ILE A 55 -8.06 26.58 -37.04
CA ILE A 55 -8.57 25.53 -37.93
C ILE A 55 -10.09 25.67 -38.13
N ARG A 56 -10.79 26.35 -37.21
CA ARG A 56 -12.25 26.55 -37.34
C ARG A 56 -12.62 27.36 -38.57
N ASP A 57 -11.77 28.33 -38.92
CA ASP A 57 -12.02 29.25 -40.03
C ASP A 57 -11.35 28.78 -41.33
N LYS A 58 -10.51 27.75 -41.26
CA LYS A 58 -9.80 27.19 -42.41
C LYS A 58 -10.60 26.09 -43.07
N VAL A 59 -10.62 26.09 -44.41
CA VAL A 59 -11.34 25.12 -45.23
C VAL A 59 -10.41 24.59 -46.35
N GLY A 60 -10.63 23.35 -46.77
CA GLY A 60 -9.95 22.76 -47.92
C GLY A 60 -8.45 22.55 -47.70
N LYS A 61 -7.63 23.01 -48.65
CA LYS A 61 -6.17 22.81 -48.63
C LYS A 61 -5.51 23.56 -47.47
N ASP A 62 -6.04 24.71 -47.08
CA ASP A 62 -5.46 25.54 -46.02
C ASP A 62 -5.60 24.92 -44.63
N ALA A 63 -6.63 24.08 -44.44
CA ALA A 63 -6.86 23.33 -43.21
C ALA A 63 -5.95 22.09 -43.08
N ARG A 64 -5.34 21.64 -44.18
CA ARG A 64 -4.44 20.47 -44.18
C ARG A 64 -3.04 20.89 -43.77
N PHE A 65 -2.44 20.08 -42.90
CA PHE A 65 -1.05 20.23 -42.48
C PHE A 65 -0.15 19.22 -43.17
N GLU A 66 1.12 19.57 -43.26
CA GLU A 66 2.16 18.65 -43.71
C GLU A 66 2.46 17.62 -42.62
N SER A 67 2.28 16.34 -42.96
CA SER A 67 2.53 15.22 -42.05
C SER A 67 4.03 14.95 -41.95
N LEU A 68 4.51 14.75 -40.72
CA LEU A 68 5.88 14.38 -40.39
C LEU A 68 6.09 12.86 -40.36
N VAL A 69 5.00 12.09 -40.37
CA VAL A 69 5.02 10.64 -40.12
C VAL A 69 5.24 9.90 -41.43
N LYS A 70 6.23 9.01 -41.45
CA LYS A 70 6.46 8.09 -42.57
C LYS A 70 5.29 7.10 -42.66
N THR A 71 4.95 6.64 -43.86
CA THR A 71 3.80 5.75 -44.08
C THR A 71 3.83 4.49 -43.21
N GLU A 72 5.02 3.97 -42.91
CA GLU A 72 5.23 2.74 -42.12
C GLU A 72 4.82 2.87 -40.65
N THR A 73 4.91 4.06 -40.07
CA THR A 73 4.56 4.29 -38.65
C THR A 73 3.12 4.76 -38.46
N LYS A 74 2.36 4.92 -39.54
CA LYS A 74 0.93 5.23 -39.47
C LYS A 74 0.15 3.99 -39.09
N GLY A 75 -0.86 4.15 -38.23
CA GLY A 75 -1.75 3.06 -37.86
C GLY A 75 -1.31 2.25 -36.64
N ILE A 76 -0.21 2.65 -35.98
CA ILE A 76 0.23 2.03 -34.72
C ILE A 76 -0.80 2.36 -33.62
N ASP A 77 -1.26 1.34 -32.89
CA ASP A 77 -2.05 1.53 -31.67
C ASP A 77 -1.13 1.86 -30.49
N LEU A 78 -1.28 3.07 -29.96
CA LEU A 78 -0.51 3.57 -28.84
C LEU A 78 -0.91 2.92 -27.51
N LEU A 79 -2.11 2.32 -27.44
CA LEU A 79 -2.62 1.76 -26.20
C LEU A 79 -2.12 0.33 -25.96
N ASP A 80 -1.93 -0.45 -27.02
CA ASP A 80 -1.48 -1.84 -26.94
C ASP A 80 -0.03 -1.94 -26.45
N GLY A 81 0.86 -1.07 -26.91
CA GLY A 81 2.23 -1.01 -26.39
C GLY A 81 2.29 -0.69 -24.89
N LEU A 82 1.35 0.13 -24.39
CA LEU A 82 1.29 0.47 -22.96
C LEU A 82 0.69 -0.67 -22.12
N ARG A 83 -0.22 -1.48 -22.70
CA ARG A 83 -0.79 -2.67 -22.04
C ARG A 83 0.28 -3.75 -21.84
N GLN A 84 1.06 -4.05 -22.89
CA GLN A 84 2.17 -5.01 -22.82
C GLN A 84 3.16 -4.63 -21.73
N VAL A 85 3.64 -3.38 -21.73
CA VAL A 85 4.58 -2.88 -20.70
C VAL A 85 3.99 -3.00 -19.29
N LYS A 86 2.70 -2.70 -19.10
CA LYS A 86 2.03 -2.86 -17.79
C LYS A 86 1.91 -4.33 -17.36
N GLU A 87 1.70 -5.25 -18.30
CA GLU A 87 1.64 -6.68 -18.03
C GLU A 87 3.03 -7.20 -17.66
N ASP A 88 4.07 -6.84 -18.42
CA ASP A 88 5.46 -7.20 -18.14
C ASP A 88 5.92 -6.68 -16.77
N THR A 89 5.63 -5.41 -16.44
CA THR A 89 5.96 -4.82 -15.13
C THR A 89 5.23 -5.49 -13.97
N LYS A 90 4.00 -5.98 -14.20
CA LYS A 90 3.25 -6.74 -13.19
C LYS A 90 3.87 -8.13 -12.99
N VAL A 91 4.31 -8.78 -14.05
CA VAL A 91 5.00 -10.08 -13.98
C VAL A 91 6.32 -9.95 -13.21
N GLU A 92 7.11 -8.90 -13.46
CA GLU A 92 8.34 -8.63 -12.70
C GLU A 92 8.07 -8.39 -11.21
N LYS A 93 7.08 -7.55 -10.86
CA LYS A 93 6.71 -7.29 -9.45
C LYS A 93 6.19 -8.53 -8.73
N ASN A 94 5.42 -9.38 -9.42
CA ASN A 94 4.95 -10.65 -8.85
C ASN A 94 6.10 -11.64 -8.66
N ASN A 95 7.07 -11.66 -9.58
CA ASN A 95 8.27 -12.49 -9.44
C ASN A 95 9.19 -12.00 -8.31
N GLU A 96 9.35 -10.69 -8.14
CA GLU A 96 10.09 -10.11 -7.00
C GLU A 96 9.42 -10.43 -5.66
N GLN A 97 8.10 -10.33 -5.56
CA GLN A 97 7.36 -10.74 -4.35
C GLN A 97 7.49 -12.23 -4.06
N LYS A 98 7.44 -13.09 -5.10
CA LYS A 98 7.65 -14.53 -4.95
C LYS A 98 9.07 -14.89 -4.50
N VAL A 99 10.08 -14.17 -4.99
CA VAL A 99 11.49 -14.34 -4.58
C VAL A 99 11.73 -13.84 -3.15
N VAL A 100 11.06 -12.77 -2.72
CA VAL A 100 11.11 -12.30 -1.32
C VAL A 100 10.39 -13.28 -0.39
N GLU A 101 9.22 -13.79 -0.76
CA GLU A 101 8.49 -14.82 0.02
C GLU A 101 9.21 -16.17 0.10
N GLU A 102 9.93 -16.59 -0.95
CA GLU A 102 10.77 -17.80 -0.92
C GLU A 102 12.02 -17.60 -0.05
N LYS A 103 12.61 -16.38 -0.02
CA LYS A 103 13.73 -16.05 0.86
C LYS A 103 13.33 -15.97 2.34
N THR A 104 12.19 -15.34 2.66
CA THR A 104 11.70 -15.26 4.04
C THR A 104 11.27 -16.63 4.58
N LYS A 105 10.70 -17.51 3.74
CA LYS A 105 10.38 -18.89 4.16
C LYS A 105 11.63 -19.72 4.46
N ASN A 106 12.68 -19.60 3.64
CA ASN A 106 13.95 -20.29 3.89
C ASN A 106 14.68 -19.75 5.15
N GLU A 107 14.62 -18.44 5.40
CA GLU A 107 15.16 -17.85 6.63
C GLU A 107 14.34 -18.26 7.87
N GLU A 108 13.02 -18.25 7.81
CA GLU A 108 12.14 -18.72 8.89
C GLU A 108 12.34 -20.20 9.23
N ASP A 109 12.58 -21.06 8.24
CA ASP A 109 12.86 -22.48 8.47
C ASP A 109 14.22 -22.70 9.15
N THR A 110 15.24 -21.88 8.83
CA THR A 110 16.54 -21.94 9.54
C THR A 110 16.45 -21.41 10.98
N VAL A 111 15.61 -20.40 11.23
CA VAL A 111 15.39 -19.84 12.57
C VAL A 111 14.58 -20.80 13.44
N LYS A 112 13.56 -21.49 12.90
CA LYS A 112 12.78 -22.51 13.63
C LYS A 112 13.66 -23.69 14.09
N VAL A 113 14.55 -24.18 13.23
CA VAL A 113 15.50 -25.26 13.60
C VAL A 113 16.47 -24.82 14.70
N PHE A 114 16.86 -23.54 14.75
CA PHE A 114 17.68 -23.01 15.83
C PHE A 114 16.90 -22.81 17.15
N VAL A 115 15.63 -22.42 17.08
CA VAL A 115 14.75 -22.24 18.26
C VAL A 115 14.38 -23.58 18.88
N GLU A 116 14.01 -24.59 18.08
CA GLU A 116 13.71 -25.94 18.59
C GLU A 116 14.93 -26.61 19.27
N ASN A 117 16.14 -26.38 18.74
CA ASN A 117 17.37 -26.88 19.37
C ASN A 117 17.73 -26.11 20.64
N LYS A 118 17.32 -24.83 20.76
CA LYS A 118 17.53 -24.03 21.96
C LYS A 118 16.54 -24.40 23.07
N GLU A 119 15.27 -24.58 22.72
CA GLU A 119 14.22 -25.03 23.66
C GLU A 119 14.52 -26.41 24.23
N LYS A 120 15.04 -27.36 23.43
CA LYS A 120 15.48 -28.67 23.94
C LYS A 120 16.63 -28.61 24.95
N VAL A 121 17.53 -27.63 24.80
CA VAL A 121 18.64 -27.44 25.75
C VAL A 121 18.12 -26.79 27.04
N GLU A 122 17.15 -25.89 26.94
CA GLU A 122 16.53 -25.22 28.09
C GLU A 122 15.58 -26.14 28.89
N GLU A 123 14.80 -27.02 28.25
CA GLU A 123 13.98 -28.05 28.93
C GLU A 123 14.84 -29.02 29.75
N SER A 124 15.95 -29.50 29.18
CA SER A 124 16.87 -30.41 29.89
C SER A 124 17.55 -29.77 31.11
N PHE A 125 17.63 -28.44 31.15
CA PHE A 125 18.20 -27.69 32.27
C PHE A 125 17.17 -27.43 33.37
N ASN A 126 15.89 -27.21 33.01
CA ASN A 126 14.82 -26.92 33.97
C ASN A 126 14.38 -28.14 34.79
N ASP A 127 14.36 -29.34 34.20
CA ASP A 127 14.07 -30.59 34.95
C ASP A 127 15.05 -30.79 36.12
N SER A 128 16.31 -30.37 35.95
CA SER A 128 17.34 -30.48 36.99
C SER A 128 17.22 -29.42 38.10
N VAL A 129 16.48 -28.34 37.85
CA VAL A 129 16.29 -27.23 38.81
C VAL A 129 15.01 -27.43 39.62
N GLU A 130 13.97 -28.02 39.05
CA GLU A 130 12.72 -28.34 39.77
C GLU A 130 12.92 -29.38 40.87
N GLU A 131 13.76 -30.40 40.64
CA GLU A 131 14.07 -31.42 41.65
C GLU A 131 14.76 -30.81 42.90
N VAL A 132 15.57 -29.76 42.72
CA VAL A 132 16.27 -29.04 43.81
C VAL A 132 15.36 -28.06 44.54
N ILE A 133 14.29 -27.58 43.90
CA ILE A 133 13.33 -26.65 44.49
C ILE A 133 12.31 -27.39 45.37
N GLU A 134 11.87 -28.59 44.97
CA GLU A 134 10.93 -29.39 45.76
C GLU A 134 11.52 -29.77 47.14
N GLU A 135 12.79 -30.19 47.21
CA GLU A 135 13.48 -30.47 48.49
C GLU A 135 13.52 -29.24 49.42
N LYS A 136 13.66 -28.02 48.86
CA LYS A 136 13.71 -26.78 49.66
C LYS A 136 12.33 -26.29 50.09
N VAL A 137 11.27 -26.60 49.35
CA VAL A 137 9.90 -26.17 49.69
C VAL A 137 9.38 -26.98 50.88
N GLU A 138 9.67 -28.28 50.95
CA GLU A 138 9.32 -29.10 52.12
C GLU A 138 9.97 -28.56 53.41
N GLU A 139 11.24 -28.12 53.33
CA GLU A 139 11.97 -27.54 54.48
C GLU A 139 11.38 -26.19 54.97
N ILE A 140 10.70 -25.44 54.09
CA ILE A 140 10.07 -24.14 54.42
C ILE A 140 8.66 -24.34 55.00
N VAL A 141 7.92 -25.36 54.56
CA VAL A 141 6.58 -25.66 55.06
C VAL A 141 6.64 -26.09 56.53
N GLU A 142 7.64 -26.86 56.94
CA GLU A 142 7.83 -27.23 58.35
C GLU A 142 8.13 -26.01 59.24
N LYS A 143 8.85 -24.99 58.73
CA LYS A 143 9.19 -23.78 59.51
C LYS A 143 7.99 -22.83 59.70
N LYS A 144 7.06 -22.73 58.74
CA LYS A 144 5.95 -21.76 58.78
C LYS A 144 4.77 -22.13 59.70
N ILE A 145 4.63 -23.40 60.09
CA ILE A 145 3.56 -23.80 61.03
C ILE A 145 3.86 -23.32 62.47
N GLY A 146 5.12 -23.00 62.79
CA GLY A 146 5.54 -22.54 64.12
C GLY A 146 5.16 -21.11 64.50
N ASP A 147 5.00 -20.21 63.52
CA ASP A 147 4.99 -18.75 63.78
C ASP A 147 3.57 -18.13 63.90
N ASN A 148 2.50 -18.85 63.55
CA ASN A 148 1.14 -18.29 63.43
C ASN A 148 0.34 -18.24 64.76
N ALA A 149 1.02 -18.21 65.92
CA ALA A 149 0.38 -18.26 67.24
C ALA A 149 0.32 -16.91 68.00
N GLN A 150 0.92 -15.82 67.48
CA GLN A 150 1.18 -14.62 68.29
C GLN A 150 0.40 -13.33 67.92
N GLU A 151 -0.30 -13.25 66.78
CA GLU A 151 -0.81 -11.97 66.25
C GLU A 151 -2.32 -11.70 66.52
N LYS A 152 -2.80 -11.94 67.75
CA LYS A 152 -4.24 -11.74 68.11
C LYS A 152 -4.53 -10.66 69.16
N VAL A 153 -3.56 -9.82 69.55
CA VAL A 153 -3.70 -8.98 70.77
C VAL A 153 -3.85 -7.45 70.54
N GLU A 154 -3.58 -6.87 69.36
CA GLU A 154 -3.26 -5.42 69.32
C GLU A 154 -4.29 -4.41 68.74
N ASN A 155 -5.48 -4.81 68.27
CA ASN A 155 -6.42 -3.85 67.63
C ASN A 155 -7.67 -3.51 68.48
N GLN A 156 -7.62 -2.49 69.37
CA GLN A 156 -8.83 -1.99 70.06
C GLN A 156 -8.93 -0.47 70.40
N GLU A 157 -8.01 0.43 70.00
CA GLU A 157 -7.97 1.81 70.60
C GLU A 157 -8.12 3.07 69.70
N VAL A 158 -8.58 3.04 68.44
CA VAL A 158 -8.46 4.24 67.55
C VAL A 158 -9.78 4.90 67.05
N ASN A 159 -10.96 4.70 67.66
CA ASN A 159 -12.24 5.13 67.03
C ASN A 159 -13.14 6.15 67.78
N ASP A 160 -12.64 7.06 68.63
CA ASP A 160 -13.50 8.07 69.29
C ASP A 160 -12.85 9.48 69.36
N ALA A 161 -12.86 10.26 68.27
CA ALA A 161 -12.81 11.74 68.32
C ALA A 161 -12.89 12.34 66.90
N ASP A 162 -14.07 12.77 66.44
CA ASP A 162 -14.25 13.80 65.38
C ASP A 162 -15.76 14.08 65.13
N VAL A 163 -16.44 14.79 66.05
CA VAL A 163 -17.75 15.45 65.79
C VAL A 163 -17.84 16.71 66.67
N GLU A 164 -17.64 17.91 66.12
CA GLU A 164 -18.30 19.14 66.62
C GLU A 164 -18.14 20.36 65.68
N SER A 165 -19.22 21.16 65.60
CA SER A 165 -19.39 22.51 65.03
C SER A 165 -19.96 22.70 63.60
N GLU A 166 -21.26 22.44 63.45
CA GLU A 166 -22.18 23.29 62.67
C GLU A 166 -23.31 23.75 63.62
N GLU A 167 -23.34 25.04 63.97
CA GLU A 167 -24.51 25.73 64.53
C GLU A 167 -24.76 27.01 63.70
N LEU A 168 -25.92 27.04 63.02
CA LEU A 168 -26.86 28.17 62.92
C LEU A 168 -28.18 27.71 62.29
#